data_AF-A0A7W7VSB0-F1
#
_entry.id   AF-A0A7W7VSB0-F1
#
_cell.length_a   1.000
_cell.length_b   1.000
_cell.length_c   1.000
_cell.angle_alpha   90.00
_cell.angle_beta   90.00
_cell.angle_gamma   90.00
#
_symmetry.space_group_name_H-M   'P 1'
#
loop_
_entity.id
_entity.type
_entity.pdbx_description
1 polymer ?
#
loop_
_entity_poly.entity_id
_entity_poly.type
_entity_poly.pdbx_seq_one_letter_code
_entity_poly.pdbx_strand_id
1 'polypeptide(L)'
;MSVYLLPAAIQAAATYRSKEHTDCAGVVYDAIDALRDRLPALVAARQAPERREGSLFPGRRESATAAARRTGQRRRLWFFQATTAELAVLDQLQTTSGARSRSELVSTAVEAYLLGRRRRSR
;
A
#
# COMPACT_ATOMS: atom_id res chain seq x y z
N MET A 1 -13.23 -6.94 2.10
CA MET A 1 -12.45 -6.40 0.96
C MET A 1 -11.13 -7.17 0.83
N SER A 2 -10.51 -7.22 -0.35
CA SER A 2 -9.20 -7.86 -0.57
C SER A 2 -8.22 -6.95 -1.30
N VAL A 3 -6.94 -7.06 -0.96
CA VAL A 3 -5.84 -6.26 -1.51
C VAL A 3 -4.59 -7.11 -1.69
N TYR A 4 -3.74 -6.75 -2.64
CA TYR A 4 -2.45 -7.42 -2.83
C TYR A 4 -1.35 -6.65 -2.09
N LEU A 5 -0.67 -7.32 -1.16
CA LEU A 5 0.42 -6.76 -0.36
C LEU A 5 1.72 -7.52 -0.60
N LEU A 6 2.86 -6.84 -0.38
CA LEU A 6 4.16 -7.50 -0.28
C LEU A 6 4.18 -8.53 0.88
N PRO A 7 4.85 -9.70 0.71
CA PRO A 7 4.96 -10.69 1.78
C PRO A 7 5.53 -10.12 3.09
N ALA A 8 6.51 -9.22 3.00
CA ALA A 8 7.09 -8.55 4.17
C ALA A 8 6.07 -7.66 4.90
N ALA A 9 5.15 -7.02 4.18
CA ALA A 9 4.09 -6.21 4.78
C ALA A 9 3.05 -7.11 5.48
N ILE A 10 2.71 -8.27 4.90
CA ILE A 10 1.83 -9.25 5.54
C ILE A 10 2.43 -9.76 6.86
N GLN A 11 3.72 -10.10 6.86
CA GLN A 11 4.43 -10.51 8.08
C GLN A 11 4.43 -9.38 9.12
N ALA A 12 4.76 -8.16 8.71
CA ALA A 12 4.76 -7.00 9.60
C ALA A 12 3.36 -6.69 10.15
N ALA A 13 2.30 -6.89 9.36
CA ALA A 13 0.92 -6.73 9.80
C ALA A 13 0.55 -7.76 10.87
N ALA A 14 0.98 -9.02 10.72
CA ALA A 14 0.77 -10.05 11.72
C ALA A 14 1.45 -9.71 13.05
N THR A 15 2.71 -9.24 13.02
CA THR A 15 3.43 -8.80 14.22
C THR A 15 2.76 -7.58 14.87
N TYR A 16 2.38 -6.58 14.06
CA TYR A 16 1.71 -5.37 14.55
C TYR A 16 0.40 -5.70 15.25
N ARG A 17 -0.44 -6.54 14.64
CA ARG A 17 -1.71 -6.99 15.23
C ARG A 17 -1.55 -7.67 16.58
N SER A 18 -0.54 -8.54 16.71
CA SER A 18 -0.25 -9.22 17.98
C SER A 18 0.19 -8.24 19.07
N LYS A 19 0.89 -7.16 18.71
CA LYS A 19 1.40 -6.18 19.65
C LYS A 19 0.34 -5.16 20.08
N GLU A 20 -0.42 -4.65 19.13
CA GLU A 20 -1.41 -3.59 19.35
C GLU A 20 -2.82 -4.14 19.61
N HIS A 21 -2.96 -5.46 19.76
CA HIS A 21 -4.23 -6.15 19.99
C HIS A 21 -5.35 -5.77 19.01
N THR A 22 -5.01 -5.66 17.72
CA THR A 22 -5.93 -5.21 16.66
C THR A 22 -6.14 -6.26 15.56
N ASP A 23 -7.17 -6.06 14.73
CA ASP A 23 -7.49 -6.93 13.60
C ASP A 23 -6.89 -6.40 12.28
N CYS A 24 -7.17 -7.06 11.17
CA CYS A 24 -6.65 -6.63 9.87
C CYS A 24 -7.22 -5.26 9.43
N ALA A 25 -8.47 -4.96 9.78
CA ALA A 25 -9.11 -3.69 9.42
C ALA A 25 -8.48 -2.54 10.20
N GLY A 26 -8.26 -2.73 11.51
CA GLY A 26 -7.54 -1.78 12.35
C GLY A 26 -6.15 -1.44 11.82
N VAL A 27 -5.38 -2.42 11.32
CA VAL A 27 -4.08 -2.11 10.67
C VAL A 27 -4.24 -1.19 9.46
N VAL A 28 -5.28 -1.38 8.65
CA VAL A 28 -5.55 -0.53 7.49
C VAL A 28 -5.88 0.88 7.94
N TYR A 29 -6.75 1.02 8.93
CA TYR A 29 -7.21 2.32 9.43
C TYR A 29 -6.07 3.08 10.11
N ASP A 30 -5.32 2.44 10.99
CA ASP A 30 -4.12 3.02 11.62
C ASP A 30 -3.10 3.49 10.57
N ALA A 31 -2.88 2.69 9.52
CA ALA A 31 -1.94 3.05 8.45
C ALA A 31 -2.42 4.26 7.65
N ILE A 32 -3.73 4.34 7.39
CA ILE A 32 -4.35 5.46 6.68
C ILE A 32 -4.30 6.73 7.55
N ASP A 33 -4.69 6.64 8.81
CA ASP A 33 -4.69 7.78 9.73
C ASP A 33 -3.29 8.32 9.95
N ALA A 34 -2.30 7.44 10.17
CA ALA A 34 -0.91 7.84 10.38
C ALA A 34 -0.24 8.46 9.14
N LEU A 35 -0.77 8.20 7.94
CA LEU A 35 -0.19 8.66 6.68
C LEU A 35 -1.10 9.61 5.90
N ARG A 36 -2.25 10.01 6.44
CA ARG A 36 -3.32 10.72 5.73
C ARG A 36 -2.81 11.85 4.85
N ASP A 37 -2.03 12.75 5.42
CA ASP A 37 -1.50 13.93 4.70
C ASP A 37 -0.43 13.58 3.65
N ARG A 38 0.18 12.39 3.77
CA ARG A 38 1.23 11.89 2.87
C ARG A 38 0.70 10.93 1.82
N LEU A 39 -0.55 10.47 1.92
CA LEU A 39 -1.15 9.54 0.97
C LEU A 39 -1.05 10.02 -0.49
N PRO A 40 -1.33 11.30 -0.84
CA PRO A 40 -1.21 11.75 -2.22
C PRO A 40 0.23 11.59 -2.77
N ALA A 41 1.23 11.96 -1.97
CA ALA A 41 2.63 11.85 -2.36
C ALA A 41 3.09 10.39 -2.48
N LEU A 42 2.68 9.53 -1.55
CA LEU A 42 3.02 8.10 -1.57
C LEU A 42 2.39 7.38 -2.77
N VAL A 43 1.14 7.70 -3.09
CA VAL A 43 0.43 7.17 -4.25
C VAL A 43 1.12 7.65 -5.54
N ALA A 44 1.43 8.95 -5.64
CA ALA A 44 2.14 9.49 -6.80
C ALA A 44 3.52 8.82 -7.00
N ALA A 45 4.29 8.66 -5.93
CA ALA A 45 5.58 7.98 -5.97
C ALA A 45 5.47 6.51 -6.41
N ARG A 46 4.41 5.81 -5.99
CA ARG A 46 4.14 4.44 -6.43
C ARG A 46 3.75 4.34 -7.90
N GLN A 47 3.09 5.36 -8.42
CA GLN A 47 2.66 5.43 -9.81
C GLN A 47 3.76 5.91 -10.77
N ALA A 48 4.77 6.61 -10.26
CA ALA A 48 5.90 7.10 -11.04
C ALA A 48 6.73 5.91 -11.56
N PRO A 49 6.85 5.73 -12.89
CA PRO A 49 7.75 4.72 -13.43
C PRO A 49 9.20 5.12 -13.17
N GLU A 50 9.94 4.26 -12.47
CA GLU A 50 11.40 4.38 -12.38
C GLU A 50 11.99 4.18 -13.79
N ARG A 51 12.58 5.24 -14.36
CA ARG A 51 13.19 5.19 -15.67
C ARG A 51 14.61 5.70 -15.63
N ARG A 52 15.48 5.13 -16.47
CA ARG A 52 16.79 5.71 -16.75
C ARG A 52 16.62 7.10 -17.36
N GLU A 53 17.40 8.03 -16.84
CA GLU A 53 17.56 9.40 -17.35
C GLU A 53 17.95 9.34 -18.84
N GLY A 54 17.29 10.13 -19.71
CA GLY A 54 17.56 10.19 -21.15
C GLY A 54 16.75 9.27 -22.09
N SER A 55 15.72 8.58 -21.60
CA SER A 55 14.91 7.69 -22.47
C SER A 55 13.88 8.45 -23.33
N LEU A 56 13.85 8.16 -24.64
CA LEU A 56 12.99 8.83 -25.65
C LEU A 56 11.52 8.41 -25.68
N PHE A 57 11.14 7.32 -25.02
CA PHE A 57 9.76 6.79 -25.06
C PHE A 57 8.96 7.25 -23.83
N PRO A 58 7.66 6.97 -23.66
CA PRO A 58 6.93 7.10 -22.39
C PRO A 58 7.10 5.85 -21.50
N GLY A 59 6.99 6.00 -20.18
CA GLY A 59 7.33 4.95 -19.22
C GLY A 59 6.30 3.86 -19.29
N ARG A 60 6.67 2.65 -19.71
CA ARG A 60 5.73 1.53 -19.75
C ARG A 60 5.58 0.97 -18.34
N ARG A 61 4.34 0.81 -17.86
CA ARG A 61 4.06 0.14 -16.58
C ARG A 61 4.69 -1.26 -16.63
N GLU A 62 5.49 -1.58 -15.63
CA GLU A 62 5.90 -2.97 -15.47
C GLU A 62 4.69 -3.82 -15.14
N SER A 63 4.56 -4.95 -15.83
CA SER A 63 3.58 -5.96 -15.45
C SER A 63 3.90 -6.44 -14.03
N ALA A 64 2.89 -6.86 -13.28
CA ALA A 64 3.09 -7.45 -11.95
C ALA A 64 4.13 -8.59 -11.98
N THR A 65 4.20 -9.33 -13.10
CA THR A 65 5.21 -10.36 -13.38
C THR A 65 6.62 -9.78 -13.50
N ALA A 66 6.81 -8.67 -14.23
CA ALA A 66 8.11 -8.01 -14.35
C ALA A 66 8.57 -7.41 -13.01
N ALA A 67 7.68 -6.73 -12.28
CA ALA A 67 7.97 -6.20 -10.96
C ALA A 67 8.33 -7.31 -9.94
N ALA A 68 7.62 -8.44 -9.98
CA ALA A 68 7.93 -9.60 -9.15
C ALA A 68 9.27 -10.26 -9.50
N ARG A 69 9.62 -10.34 -10.79
CA ARG A 69 10.94 -10.83 -11.23
C ARG A 69 12.08 -9.92 -10.77
N ARG A 70 11.87 -8.60 -10.83
CA ARG A 70 12.86 -7.60 -10.46
C ARG A 70 13.10 -7.50 -8.96
N THR A 71 12.03 -7.64 -8.16
CA THR A 71 12.10 -7.57 -6.69
C THR A 71 12.27 -8.94 -6.03
N GLY A 72 12.14 -10.03 -6.78
CA GLY A 72 12.06 -11.39 -6.26
C GLY A 72 10.81 -11.67 -5.41
N GLN A 73 9.87 -10.73 -5.30
CA GLN A 73 8.73 -10.83 -4.37
C GLN A 73 7.39 -10.67 -5.09
N ARG A 74 6.62 -11.76 -5.15
CA ARG A 74 5.24 -11.73 -5.63
C ARG A 74 4.31 -11.26 -4.51
N ARG A 75 3.54 -10.18 -4.78
CA ARG A 75 2.48 -9.72 -3.87
C ARG A 75 1.43 -10.82 -3.67
N ARG A 76 0.89 -10.94 -2.46
CA ARG A 76 -0.11 -11.95 -2.07
C ARG A 76 -1.42 -11.28 -1.69
N LEU A 77 -2.51 -11.98 -1.94
CA LEU A 77 -3.85 -11.53 -1.58
C LEU A 77 -3.98 -11.51 -0.04
N TRP A 78 -4.52 -10.43 0.49
CA TRP A 78 -4.75 -10.19 1.90
C TRP A 78 -6.14 -9.59 2.10
N PHE A 79 -6.84 -10.04 3.14
CA PHE A 79 -8.26 -9.73 3.36
C PHE A 79 -8.44 -8.94 4.66
N PHE A 80 -9.40 -8.01 4.63
CA PHE A 80 -9.89 -7.31 5.82
C PHE A 80 -11.38 -7.00 5.64
N GLN A 81 -12.09 -6.82 6.76
CA GLN A 81 -13.51 -6.46 6.75
C GLN A 81 -13.64 -4.94 6.80
N ALA A 82 -14.65 -4.43 6.11
CA ALA A 82 -15.01 -3.01 6.15
C ALA A 82 -16.53 -2.90 6.03
N THR A 83 -17.11 -2.08 6.88
CA THR A 83 -18.51 -1.66 6.85
C THR A 83 -18.75 -0.70 5.68
N THR A 84 -20.02 -0.45 5.36
CA THR A 84 -20.40 0.53 4.33
C THR A 84 -19.89 1.93 4.63
N ALA A 85 -19.90 2.35 5.90
CA ALA A 85 -19.40 3.67 6.30
C ALA A 85 -17.88 3.79 6.11
N GLU A 86 -17.12 2.76 6.49
CA GLU A 86 -15.67 2.72 6.28
C GLU A 86 -15.31 2.69 4.79
N LEU A 87 -16.08 1.96 3.98
CA LEU A 87 -15.89 1.95 2.52
C LEU A 87 -16.12 3.34 1.91
N ALA A 88 -17.11 4.10 2.38
CA ALA A 88 -17.35 5.47 1.92
C ALA A 88 -16.17 6.41 2.25
N VAL A 89 -15.56 6.25 3.44
CA VAL A 89 -14.33 6.98 3.80
C VAL A 89 -13.17 6.58 2.88
N LEU A 90 -12.99 5.29 2.59
CA LEU A 90 -11.96 4.82 1.67
C LEU A 90 -12.17 5.36 0.24
N ASP A 91 -13.40 5.47 -0.24
CA ASP A 91 -13.73 6.04 -1.55
C ASP A 91 -13.41 7.53 -1.62
N GLN A 92 -13.74 8.29 -0.57
CA GLN A 92 -13.36 9.70 -0.46
C GLN A 92 -11.84 9.87 -0.46
N LEU A 93 -11.13 9.11 0.37
CA LEU A 93 -9.68 9.17 0.46
C LEU A 93 -9.03 8.78 -0.87
N GLN A 94 -9.53 7.75 -1.55
CA GLN A 94 -9.05 7.32 -2.86
C GLN A 94 -9.13 8.44 -3.89
N THR A 95 -10.23 9.19 -3.88
CA THR A 95 -10.43 10.35 -4.75
C THR A 95 -9.45 11.46 -4.42
N THR A 96 -9.35 11.84 -3.14
CA THR A 96 -8.47 12.95 -2.71
C THR A 96 -6.99 12.65 -2.85
N SER A 97 -6.57 11.40 -2.73
CA SER A 97 -5.17 11.00 -2.85
C SER A 97 -4.72 10.74 -4.29
N GLY A 98 -5.64 10.76 -5.26
CA GLY A 98 -5.34 10.37 -6.64
C GLY A 98 -5.04 8.87 -6.83
N ALA A 99 -5.48 8.02 -5.91
CA ALA A 99 -5.36 6.57 -6.09
C ALA A 99 -6.35 6.10 -7.15
N ARG A 100 -5.97 5.13 -7.98
CA ARG A 100 -6.81 4.60 -9.06
C ARG A 100 -7.86 3.62 -8.57
N SER A 101 -7.66 3.09 -7.36
CA SER A 101 -8.58 2.15 -6.72
C SER A 101 -8.36 2.15 -5.21
N ARG A 102 -9.39 1.73 -4.46
CA ARG A 102 -9.28 1.49 -3.02
C ARG A 102 -8.14 0.53 -2.69
N SER A 103 -7.93 -0.51 -3.49
CA SER A 103 -6.85 -1.47 -3.26
C SER A 103 -5.46 -0.85 -3.44
N GLU A 104 -5.29 0.08 -4.38
CA GLU A 104 -4.04 0.85 -4.53
C GLU A 104 -3.80 1.74 -3.31
N LEU A 105 -4.83 2.50 -2.87
CA LEU A 105 -4.76 3.32 -1.67
C LEU A 105 -4.32 2.49 -0.45
N VAL A 106 -5.08 1.44 -0.14
CA VAL A 106 -4.86 0.58 1.03
C VAL A 106 -3.50 -0.09 0.98
N SER A 107 -3.13 -0.68 -0.16
CA SER A 107 -1.81 -1.34 -0.25
C SER A 107 -0.65 -0.36 -0.18
N THR A 108 -0.82 0.88 -0.66
CA THR A 108 0.20 1.94 -0.51
C THR A 108 0.35 2.34 0.95
N ALA A 109 -0.75 2.61 1.64
CA ALA A 109 -0.75 3.02 3.05
C ALA A 109 -0.14 1.92 3.94
N VAL A 110 -0.62 0.69 3.83
CA VAL A 110 -0.16 -0.45 4.66
C VAL A 110 1.31 -0.78 4.38
N GLU A 111 1.73 -0.86 3.12
CA GLU A 111 3.15 -1.13 2.78
C GLU A 111 4.05 0.00 3.31
N ALA A 112 3.68 1.27 3.15
CA ALA A 112 4.49 2.40 3.62
C ALA A 112 4.56 2.48 5.14
N TYR A 113 3.43 2.30 5.84
CA TYR A 113 3.35 2.37 7.30
C TYR A 113 4.18 1.28 7.98
N LEU A 114 3.98 0.02 7.57
CA LEU A 114 4.62 -1.12 8.23
C LEU A 114 6.09 -1.27 7.85
N LEU A 115 6.43 -1.10 6.57
CA LEU A 115 7.81 -1.26 6.10
C LEU A 115 8.67 -0.01 6.38
N GLY A 116 8.06 1.17 6.41
CA GLY A 116 8.73 2.41 6.83
C GLY A 116 9.16 2.37 8.29
N ARG A 117 8.33 1.80 9.19
CA ARG A 117 8.68 1.60 10.61
C ARG A 117 9.88 0.67 10.80
N ARG A 118 9.95 -0.43 10.03
CA ARG A 118 11.07 -1.38 10.10
C ARG A 118 12.42 -0.77 9.71
N ARG A 119 12.44 0.26 8.87
CA ARG A 119 13.67 0.96 8.48
C ARG A 119 14.22 1.91 9.55
N ARG A 120 13.39 2.36 10.51
CA ARG A 120 13.83 3.25 11.61
C ARG A 120 14.35 2.49 12.83
N SER A 121 14.09 1.20 12.94
CA SER A 121 14.52 0.36 14.06
C SER A 121 15.83 -0.40 13.79
N ARG A 122 16.54 -0.05 12.71
CA ARG A 122 17.88 -0.51 12.37
C ARG A 122 18.79 0.69 12.27
#